data_AF-A0A3L8C3Y6-F1
#
_entry.id   AF-A0A3L8C3Y6-F1
#
_cell.length_a   1.000
_cell.length_b   1.000
_cell.length_c   1.000
_cell.angle_alpha   90.00
_cell.angle_beta   90.00
_cell.angle_gamma   90.00
#
_symmetry.space_group_name_H-M   'P 1'
#
loop_
_entity.id
_entity.type
_entity.pdbx_description
1 polymer ?
#
loop_
_entity_poly.entity_id
_entity_poly.type
_entity_poly.pdbx_seq_one_letter_code
_entity_poly.pdbx_strand_id
1 'polypeptide(L)'
;MAGYLVGSLLLTWVLCSALNGFIEYAAIREWLNRGKAFLSMILGVFAIAGVMVVLSLWGLPDSHLAKDIMTPQQLSNTVRASIMINVLFALGYCAFQLRRFWDE
;
A
#
# COMPACT_ATOMS: atom_id res chain seq x y z
N MET A 1 15.89 10.17 4.92
CA MET A 1 15.09 9.03 5.43
C MET A 1 13.60 9.34 5.48
N ALA A 2 13.16 10.39 6.18
CA ALA A 2 11.72 10.71 6.33
C ALA A 2 10.98 10.93 4.98
N GLY A 3 11.59 11.62 4.02
CA GLY A 3 10.96 11.92 2.72
C GLY A 3 10.55 10.68 1.92
N TYR A 4 11.37 9.63 1.88
CA TYR A 4 11.03 8.39 1.19
C TYR A 4 9.90 7.63 1.90
N LEU A 5 9.94 7.55 3.23
CA LEU A 5 8.89 6.90 4.01
C LEU A 5 7.55 7.61 3.86
N VAL A 6 7.55 8.95 3.93
CA VAL A 6 6.36 9.78 3.73
C VAL A 6 5.85 9.67 2.29
N GLY A 7 6.74 9.75 1.29
CA GLY A 7 6.36 9.60 -0.12
C GLY A 7 5.77 8.23 -0.43
N SER A 8 6.36 7.17 0.12
CA SER A 8 5.82 5.81 0.03
C SER A 8 4.42 5.72 0.64
N LEU A 9 4.22 6.26 1.83
CA LEU A 9 2.91 6.25 2.49
C LEU A 9 1.85 7.03 1.72
N LEU A 10 2.22 8.20 1.19
CA LEU A 10 1.32 9.00 0.34
C LEU A 10 0.92 8.24 -0.91
N LEU A 11 1.86 7.57 -1.58
CA LEU A 11 1.58 6.77 -2.75
C LEU A 11 0.64 5.60 -2.41
N THR A 12 0.91 4.87 -1.34
CA THR A 12 0.05 3.78 -0.85
C THR A 12 -1.35 4.29 -0.53
N TRP A 13 -1.47 5.45 0.13
CA TRP A 13 -2.76 6.06 0.44
C TRP A 13 -3.55 6.44 -0.81
N VAL A 14 -2.90 7.05 -1.81
CA VAL A 14 -3.52 7.41 -3.09
C VAL A 14 -4.00 6.15 -3.83
N LEU A 15 -3.16 5.12 -3.91
CA LEU A 15 -3.51 3.86 -4.58
C LEU A 15 -4.68 3.15 -3.88
N CYS A 16 -4.66 3.08 -2.55
CA CYS A 16 -5.78 2.51 -1.78
C CYS A 16 -7.07 3.33 -1.94
N SER A 17 -6.97 4.67 -2.02
CA SER A 17 -8.13 5.54 -2.25
C SER A 17 -8.73 5.33 -3.65
N ALA A 18 -7.88 5.20 -4.67
CA ALA A 18 -8.29 4.90 -6.04
C ALA A 18 -8.95 3.50 -6.14
N LEU A 19 -8.35 2.50 -5.49
CA LEU A 19 -8.92 1.15 -5.40
C LEU A 19 -10.31 1.19 -4.75
N ASN A 20 -10.46 1.96 -3.67
CA ASN A 20 -11.74 2.13 -2.99
C ASN A 20 -12.81 2.70 -3.91
N GLY A 21 -12.50 3.81 -4.59
CA GLY A 21 -13.42 4.42 -5.56
C GLY A 21 -13.79 3.47 -6.70
N PHE A 22 -12.84 2.66 -7.19
CA PHE A 22 -13.08 1.68 -8.23
C PHE A 22 -14.04 0.56 -7.79
N ILE A 23 -13.81 -0.01 -6.60
CA ILE A 23 -14.66 -1.09 -6.07
C ILE A 23 -16.06 -0.56 -5.74
N GLU A 24 -16.19 0.63 -5.15
CA GLU A 24 -17.48 1.26 -4.90
C GLU A 24 -18.25 1.51 -6.20
N TYR A 25 -17.58 2.05 -7.22
CA TYR A 25 -18.19 2.26 -8.53
C TYR A 25 -18.70 0.96 -9.16
N ALA A 26 -17.90 -0.12 -9.07
CA ALA A 26 -18.28 -1.43 -9.59
C ALA A 26 -19.43 -2.07 -8.77
N ALA A 27 -19.48 -1.82 -7.46
CA ALA A 27 -20.58 -2.27 -6.62
C ALA A 27 -21.90 -1.52 -6.94
N ILE A 28 -21.86 -0.20 -7.15
CA ILE A 28 -23.03 0.60 -7.56
C ILE A 28 -23.61 0.13 -8.90
N ARG A 29 -22.76 -0.35 -9.81
CA ARG A 29 -23.17 -0.90 -11.10
C ARG A 29 -23.60 -2.37 -11.05
N GLU A 30 -23.69 -2.95 -9.87
CA GLU A 30 -23.99 -4.37 -9.63
C GLU A 30 -23.02 -5.36 -10.34
N TRP A 31 -21.82 -4.89 -10.72
CA TRP A 31 -20.80 -5.75 -11.33
C TRP A 31 -20.15 -6.69 -10.30
N LEU A 32 -20.24 -6.34 -9.02
CA LEU A 32 -19.65 -7.08 -7.91
C LEU A 32 -20.66 -7.26 -6.77
N ASN A 33 -20.96 -8.51 -6.44
CA ASN A 33 -21.65 -8.85 -5.20
C ASN A 33 -20.76 -8.47 -4.00
N ARG A 34 -21.38 -8.14 -2.87
CA ARG A 34 -20.70 -7.64 -1.65
C ARG A 34 -19.48 -8.46 -1.21
N GLY A 35 -19.61 -9.78 -1.14
CA GLY A 35 -18.49 -10.66 -0.79
C GLY A 35 -17.34 -10.62 -1.81
N LYS A 36 -17.65 -10.50 -3.10
CA LYS A 36 -16.64 -10.37 -4.16
C LYS A 36 -15.99 -8.98 -4.12
N ALA A 37 -16.74 -7.92 -3.84
CA ALA A 37 -16.20 -6.56 -3.66
C ALA A 37 -15.20 -6.52 -2.50
N PHE A 38 -15.56 -7.12 -1.36
CA PHE A 38 -14.68 -7.21 -0.20
C PHE A 38 -13.40 -8.01 -0.49
N LEU A 39 -13.53 -9.19 -1.12
CA LEU A 39 -12.36 -10.00 -1.48
C LEU A 39 -11.45 -9.26 -2.48
N SER A 40 -12.05 -8.59 -3.46
CA SER A 40 -11.31 -7.80 -4.46
C SER A 40 -10.57 -6.62 -3.81
N MET A 41 -11.16 -5.99 -2.80
CA MET A 41 -10.53 -4.94 -2.00
C MET A 41 -9.29 -5.47 -1.27
N ILE A 42 -9.42 -6.59 -0.54
CA ILE A 42 -8.31 -7.20 0.19
C ILE A 42 -7.18 -7.55 -0.78
N LEU A 43 -7.50 -8.23 -1.88
CA LEU A 43 -6.52 -8.62 -2.89
C LEU A 43 -5.82 -7.39 -3.50
N GLY A 44 -6.57 -6.33 -3.82
CA GLY A 44 -5.99 -5.09 -4.34
C GLY A 44 -5.06 -4.40 -3.34
N VAL A 45 -5.43 -4.35 -2.06
CA VAL A 45 -4.60 -3.75 -0.99
C VAL A 45 -3.29 -4.54 -0.82
N PHE A 46 -3.34 -5.87 -0.81
CA PHE A 46 -2.13 -6.69 -0.74
C PHE A 46 -1.29 -6.61 -2.01
N ALA A 47 -1.90 -6.46 -3.18
CA ALA A 47 -1.16 -6.21 -4.42
C ALA A 47 -0.41 -4.87 -4.36
N ILE A 48 -1.06 -3.80 -3.89
CA ILE A 48 -0.42 -2.50 -3.66
C ILE A 48 0.75 -2.66 -2.67
N ALA A 49 0.51 -3.31 -1.52
CA ALA A 49 1.56 -3.55 -0.53
C ALA A 49 2.75 -4.32 -1.13
N GLY A 50 2.48 -5.37 -1.92
CA GLY A 50 3.51 -6.14 -2.63
C GLY A 50 4.33 -5.29 -3.60
N VAL A 51 3.67 -4.44 -4.40
CA VAL A 51 4.35 -3.49 -5.29
C VAL A 51 5.24 -2.53 -4.48
N MET A 52 4.75 -2.02 -3.35
CA MET A 52 5.53 -1.13 -2.49
C MET A 52 6.75 -1.83 -1.90
N VAL A 53 6.61 -3.09 -1.48
CA VAL A 53 7.75 -3.91 -1.01
C VAL A 53 8.78 -4.11 -2.11
N VAL A 54 8.35 -4.42 -3.34
CA VAL A 54 9.25 -4.56 -4.49
C VAL A 54 9.98 -3.24 -4.78
N LEU A 55 9.27 -2.10 -4.75
CA LEU A 55 9.87 -0.78 -4.92
C LEU A 55 10.86 -0.44 -3.79
N SER A 56 10.61 -0.88 -2.56
CA SER A 56 11.56 -0.71 -1.46
C SER A 56 12.78 -1.61 -1.60
N LEU A 57 12.64 -2.84 -2.10
CA LEU A 57 13.75 -3.78 -2.23
C LEU A 57 14.63 -3.51 -3.45
N TRP A 58 14.05 -3.07 -4.57
CA TRP A 58 14.78 -2.89 -5.84
C TRP A 58 14.80 -1.43 -6.29
N GLY A 59 13.70 -0.70 -6.15
CA GLY A 59 13.64 0.70 -6.59
C GLY A 59 14.50 1.65 -5.75
N LEU A 60 14.42 1.54 -4.42
CA LEU A 60 15.18 2.42 -3.53
C LEU A 60 16.70 2.18 -3.59
N PRO A 61 17.21 0.93 -3.51
CA PRO A 61 18.65 0.70 -3.46
C PRO A 61 19.36 1.03 -4.77
N ASP A 62 18.67 0.93 -5.91
CA ASP A 62 19.22 1.30 -7.22
C ASP A 62 19.07 2.77 -7.56
N SER A 63 18.33 3.54 -6.77
CA SER A 63 18.22 4.99 -6.95
C SER A 63 19.57 5.67 -6.73
N HIS A 64 20.06 6.38 -7.76
CA HIS A 64 21.25 7.24 -7.66
C HIS A 64 21.16 8.19 -6.47
N LEU A 65 19.97 8.79 -6.26
CA LEU A 65 19.73 9.71 -5.16
C LEU A 65 19.97 9.05 -3.79
N ALA A 66 19.54 7.79 -3.62
CA ALA A 66 19.70 7.06 -2.36
C ALA A 66 21.16 6.68 -2.10
N LYS A 67 21.91 6.30 -3.14
CA LYS A 67 23.35 6.00 -3.06
C LYS A 67 24.17 7.24 -2.71
N ASP A 68 23.76 8.41 -3.19
CA ASP A 68 24.50 9.66 -2.98
C ASP A 68 24.26 10.28 -1.60
N ILE A 69 23.09 10.05 -0.98
CA ILE A 69 22.69 10.72 0.27
C ILE A 69 22.61 9.82 1.51
N MET A 70 22.74 8.49 1.37
CA MET A 70 22.61 7.55 2.50
C MET A 70 23.81 6.61 2.61
N THR A 71 24.20 6.31 3.84
CA THR A 71 25.12 5.19 4.09
C THR A 71 24.39 3.85 3.86
N PRO A 72 25.11 2.75 3.57
CA PRO A 72 24.50 1.43 3.38
C PRO A 72 23.62 0.99 4.55
N GLN A 73 24.02 1.32 5.79
CA GLN A 73 23.24 1.00 6.99
C GLN A 73 21.93 1.78 7.04
N GLN A 74 21.95 3.07 6.72
CA GLN A 74 20.75 3.92 6.70
C GLN A 74 19.79 3.49 5.59
N LEU A 75 20.33 3.12 4.42
CA LEU A 75 19.55 2.59 3.31
C LEU A 75 18.83 1.30 3.70
N SER A 76 19.55 0.32 4.25
CA SER A 76 18.96 -0.94 4.73
C SER A 76 17.87 -0.71 5.79
N ASN A 77 18.12 0.17 6.76
CA ASN A 77 17.12 0.50 7.78
C ASN A 77 15.88 1.16 7.18
N THR A 78 16.06 2.05 6.20
CA THR A 78 14.95 2.72 5.50
C THR A 78 14.10 1.74 4.71
N VAL A 79 14.73 0.80 3.99
CA VAL A 79 14.03 -0.28 3.27
C VAL A 79 13.19 -1.11 4.23
N ARG A 80 13.78 -1.60 5.32
CA ARG A 80 13.06 -2.42 6.32
C ARG A 80 11.90 -1.66 6.97
N ALA A 81 12.14 -0.41 7.37
CA ALA A 81 11.11 0.43 7.97
C ALA A 81 9.97 0.69 6.98
N SER A 82 10.28 0.99 5.71
CA SER A 82 9.28 1.22 4.67
C SER A 82 8.41 -0.01 4.43
N ILE A 83 9.02 -1.20 4.33
CA ILE A 83 8.30 -2.47 4.18
C ILE A 83 7.34 -2.68 5.35
N MET A 84 7.83 -2.58 6.59
CA MET A 84 7.01 -2.77 7.79
C MET A 84 5.82 -1.79 7.81
N ILE A 85 6.07 -0.53 7.53
CA ILE A 85 5.03 0.52 7.56
C ILE A 85 3.97 0.27 6.46
N ASN A 86 4.36 -0.09 5.24
CA ASN A 86 3.41 -0.38 4.17
C ASN A 86 2.55 -1.61 4.47
N VAL A 87 3.15 -2.66 5.05
CA VAL A 87 2.40 -3.86 5.47
C VAL A 87 1.44 -3.54 6.60
N LEU A 88 1.87 -2.77 7.61
CA LEU A 88 0.99 -2.32 8.70
C LEU A 88 -0.16 -1.44 8.17
N PHE A 89 0.12 -0.56 7.22
CA PHE A 89 -0.91 0.23 6.55
C PHE A 89 -1.93 -0.65 5.85
N ALA A 90 -1.45 -1.63 5.06
CA ALA A 90 -2.31 -2.57 4.35
C ALA A 90 -3.21 -3.38 5.30
N LEU A 91 -2.66 -3.87 6.41
CA LEU A 91 -3.41 -4.58 7.44
C LEU A 91 -4.46 -3.68 8.11
N GLY A 92 -4.07 -2.47 8.50
CA GLY A 92 -4.99 -1.48 9.09
C GLY A 92 -6.11 -1.10 8.13
N TYR A 93 -5.78 -0.93 6.84
CA TYR A 93 -6.76 -0.66 5.80
C TYR A 93 -7.74 -1.82 5.61
N CYS A 94 -7.26 -3.07 5.59
CA CYS A 94 -8.12 -4.24 5.54
C CYS A 94 -9.06 -4.33 6.75
N ALA A 95 -8.57 -4.03 7.95
CA ALA A 95 -9.40 -4.00 9.16
C ALA A 95 -10.49 -2.92 9.09
N PHE A 96 -10.16 -1.73 8.57
CA PHE A 96 -11.13 -0.66 8.35
C PHE A 96 -12.21 -1.06 7.33
N GLN A 97 -11.81 -1.70 6.23
CA GLN A 97 -12.75 -2.19 5.23
C GLN A 97 -13.60 -3.34 5.76
N LEU A 98 -13.04 -4.25 6.57
CA LEU A 98 -13.79 -5.34 7.17
C LEU A 98 -14.93 -4.81 8.06
N ARG A 99 -14.66 -3.77 8.86
CA ARG A 99 -15.70 -3.07 9.61
C ARG A 99 -16.78 -2.49 8.69
N ARG A 100 -16.38 -1.78 7.64
CA ARG A 100 -17.31 -1.17 6.67
C ARG A 100 -18.22 -2.19 6.00
N PHE A 101 -17.67 -3.36 5.64
CA PHE A 101 -18.44 -4.42 4.99
C PHE A 101 -19.23 -5.30 5.98
N TRP A 102 -19.03 -5.19 7.29
CA TRP A 102 -19.74 -5.94 8.33
C TRP A 102 -20.89 -5.17 9.00
N ASP A 103 -20.77 -3.85 9.14
CA ASP A 103 -21.74 -3.01 9.89
C ASP A 103 -23.01 -2.61 9.08
N GLU A 104 -23.16 -3.07 7.83
CA GLU A 104 -24.34 -2.86 6.95
C GLU A 104 -24.97 -4.19 6.52
#